data_AF-A0A2N7DG20-F1
#
_entry.id   AF-A0A2N7DG20-F1
#
_cell.length_a   1.000
_cell.length_b   1.000
_cell.length_c   1.000
_cell.angle_alpha   90.00
_cell.angle_beta   90.00
_cell.angle_gamma   90.00
#
_symmetry.space_group_name_H-M   'P 1'
#
loop_
_entity.id
_entity.type
_entity.pdbx_description
1 polymer ?
#
loop_
_entity_poly.entity_id
_entity_poly.type
_entity_poly.pdbx_seq_one_letter_code
_entity_poly.pdbx_strand_id
1 'polypeptide(L)'
;MKKQLITAALLMSASSMVSAGVQFSNPGNKLGEPANYQQYDNILAASELQISDPEGKKGNKDYFGLDNNYADIVNENFYVDKSTEALVFKMKNDHLRNELRVQKNFRTDLPNEFYKLSSSVEIINPELSMKNSDSKQDEITFLQLHNKGLDDQGTHNVPHPLLRIVWKRDNNGVQGHYWAIVKNNAVICKGLFGQKTKDKEMCRSNVAYSQFDLGKAPTGEFTDIDITAGNKILAIDVNGERKLEKDIDYWRHLLSFYKVGVYNQFTNGESEAHFNKLEYTEIKK
;
A
#
# COMPACT_ATOMS: atom_id res chain seq x y z
N MET A 1 -27.30 -31.16 -55.39
CA MET A 1 -26.63 -29.94 -54.89
C MET A 1 -27.31 -29.51 -53.59
N LYS A 2 -26.67 -29.75 -52.43
CA LYS A 2 -27.23 -29.41 -51.11
C LYS A 2 -26.91 -27.95 -50.77
N LYS A 3 -27.94 -27.15 -50.49
CA LYS A 3 -27.80 -25.78 -49.98
C LYS A 3 -27.51 -25.84 -48.47
N GLN A 4 -26.36 -25.33 -48.04
CA GLN A 4 -26.08 -25.04 -46.63
C GLN A 4 -26.52 -23.61 -46.33
N LEU A 5 -27.47 -23.47 -45.40
CA LEU A 5 -27.79 -22.22 -44.71
C LEU A 5 -26.83 -22.08 -43.54
N ILE A 6 -25.97 -21.06 -43.56
CA ILE A 6 -25.14 -20.67 -42.42
C ILE A 6 -25.93 -19.60 -41.66
N THR A 7 -26.43 -19.97 -40.49
CA THR A 7 -27.06 -19.06 -39.54
C THR A 7 -25.96 -18.33 -38.79
N ALA A 8 -25.81 -17.02 -39.02
CA ALA A 8 -24.91 -16.17 -38.26
C ALA A 8 -25.52 -15.88 -36.88
N ALA A 9 -24.95 -16.47 -35.82
CA ALA A 9 -25.27 -16.09 -34.45
C ALA A 9 -24.49 -14.81 -34.11
N LEU A 10 -25.21 -13.69 -33.96
CA LEU A 10 -24.67 -12.48 -33.33
C LEU A 10 -24.36 -12.79 -31.86
N LEU A 11 -23.08 -12.89 -31.51
CA LEU A 11 -22.65 -12.73 -30.13
C LEU A 11 -22.74 -11.23 -29.79
N MET A 12 -23.79 -10.84 -29.06
CA MET A 12 -23.78 -9.56 -28.36
C MET A 12 -22.84 -9.69 -27.16
N SER A 13 -21.67 -9.06 -27.26
CA SER A 13 -20.77 -8.84 -26.13
C SER A 13 -21.45 -7.88 -25.15
N ALA A 14 -22.08 -8.42 -24.12
CA ALA A 14 -22.49 -7.66 -22.95
C ALA A 14 -21.24 -7.26 -22.17
N SER A 15 -20.66 -6.10 -22.49
CA SER A 15 -19.69 -5.43 -21.63
C SER A 15 -20.40 -5.04 -20.33
N SER A 16 -20.15 -5.78 -19.26
CA SER A 16 -20.60 -5.43 -17.92
C SER A 16 -19.94 -4.11 -17.52
N MET A 17 -20.68 -3.01 -17.60
CA MET A 17 -20.29 -1.76 -16.96
C MET A 17 -20.40 -1.96 -15.45
N VAL A 18 -19.28 -2.34 -14.82
CA VAL A 18 -19.12 -2.20 -13.37
C VAL A 18 -18.99 -0.71 -13.12
N SER A 19 -20.05 -0.09 -12.61
CA SER A 19 -19.93 1.23 -11.98
C SER A 19 -18.93 1.08 -10.84
N ALA A 20 -17.82 1.81 -10.88
CA ALA A 20 -16.95 1.93 -9.71
C ALA A 20 -17.78 2.47 -8.54
N GLY A 21 -17.58 1.94 -7.33
CA GLY A 21 -18.31 2.37 -6.14
C GLY A 21 -17.76 3.69 -5.59
N VAL A 22 -16.50 4.00 -5.93
CA VAL A 22 -15.82 5.22 -5.53
C VAL A 22 -16.17 6.37 -6.48
N GLN A 23 -16.57 7.50 -5.89
CA GLN A 23 -16.89 8.75 -6.61
C GLN A 23 -15.85 9.82 -6.30
N PHE A 24 -15.59 10.68 -7.28
CA PHE A 24 -14.77 11.89 -7.12
C PHE A 24 -15.66 13.12 -7.14
N SER A 25 -15.48 13.98 -6.15
CA SER A 25 -16.19 15.24 -6.03
C SER A 25 -15.45 16.19 -5.09
N ASN A 26 -15.42 17.46 -5.46
CA ASN A 26 -14.87 18.54 -4.65
C ASN A 26 -15.91 19.67 -4.50
N PRO A 27 -17.05 19.40 -3.83
CA PRO A 27 -18.13 20.36 -3.77
C PRO A 27 -17.69 21.64 -3.05
N GLY A 28 -17.85 22.77 -3.73
CA GLY A 28 -17.44 24.08 -3.21
C GLY A 28 -15.93 24.27 -3.12
N ASN A 29 -15.13 23.44 -3.81
CA ASN A 29 -13.68 23.53 -3.84
C ASN A 29 -13.07 23.58 -2.42
N LYS A 30 -13.60 22.77 -1.50
CA LYS A 30 -13.15 22.71 -0.10
C LYS A 30 -11.88 21.89 0.06
N LEU A 31 -11.69 20.90 -0.81
CA LEU A 31 -10.56 19.99 -0.82
C LEU A 31 -9.54 20.46 -1.86
N GLY A 32 -8.25 20.27 -1.59
CA GLY A 32 -7.20 20.42 -2.60
C GLY A 32 -7.18 19.19 -3.50
N GLU A 33 -7.12 19.39 -4.80
CA GLU A 33 -6.89 18.31 -5.76
C GLU A 33 -5.39 17.96 -5.76
N PRO A 34 -5.01 16.69 -5.51
CA PRO A 34 -3.61 16.30 -5.43
C PRO A 34 -2.76 16.69 -6.64
N ALA A 35 -3.32 16.63 -7.85
CA ALA A 35 -2.65 17.01 -9.09
C ALA A 35 -2.28 18.51 -9.19
N ASN A 36 -2.81 19.36 -8.30
CA ASN A 36 -2.54 20.81 -8.30
C ASN A 36 -1.41 21.20 -7.32
N TYR A 37 -0.75 20.23 -6.69
CA TYR A 37 0.30 20.46 -5.69
C TYR A 37 1.62 19.83 -6.17
N GLN A 38 2.54 20.69 -6.60
CA GLN A 38 3.78 20.31 -7.28
C GLN A 38 4.65 19.33 -6.47
N GLN A 39 4.60 19.40 -5.15
CA GLN A 39 5.32 18.49 -4.25
C GLN A 39 4.91 17.01 -4.41
N TYR A 40 3.73 16.73 -4.99
CA TYR A 40 3.25 15.36 -5.22
C TYR A 40 3.35 14.92 -6.69
N ASP A 41 3.75 15.79 -7.62
CA ASP A 41 3.86 15.47 -9.05
C ASP A 41 4.69 14.21 -9.28
N ASN A 42 5.83 14.08 -8.57
CA ASN A 42 6.73 12.94 -8.71
C ASN A 42 6.05 11.60 -8.35
N ILE A 43 5.36 11.52 -7.22
CA ILE A 43 4.74 10.26 -6.79
C ILE A 43 3.49 9.94 -7.61
N LEU A 44 2.69 10.96 -7.97
CA LEU A 44 1.47 10.80 -8.76
C LEU A 44 1.80 10.38 -10.19
N ALA A 45 2.82 10.98 -10.82
CA ALA A 45 3.28 10.61 -12.16
C ALA A 45 3.84 9.17 -12.25
N ALA A 46 4.17 8.56 -11.11
CA ALA A 46 4.72 7.22 -11.01
C ALA A 46 3.71 6.18 -10.50
N SER A 47 2.47 6.56 -10.18
CA SER A 47 1.54 5.72 -9.43
C SER A 47 0.15 5.66 -10.02
N GLU A 48 -0.58 4.60 -9.65
CA GLU A 48 -2.04 4.51 -9.78
C GLU A 48 -2.67 4.59 -8.38
N LEU A 49 -3.92 5.04 -8.28
CA LEU A 49 -4.71 5.01 -7.04
C LEU A 49 -5.45 3.67 -6.95
N GLN A 50 -5.27 2.99 -5.82
CA GLN A 50 -5.99 1.78 -5.45
C GLN A 50 -6.83 2.05 -4.21
N ILE A 51 -8.13 2.24 -4.37
CA ILE A 51 -9.04 2.67 -3.31
C ILE A 51 -10.26 1.76 -3.21
N SER A 52 -10.64 1.39 -1.99
CA SER A 52 -11.85 0.63 -1.71
C SER A 52 -13.08 1.53 -1.71
N ASP A 53 -14.20 1.00 -2.20
CA ASP A 53 -15.54 1.50 -1.85
C ASP A 53 -15.81 1.11 -0.38
N PRO A 54 -15.99 2.08 0.53
CA PRO A 54 -16.14 1.77 1.93
C PRO A 54 -17.49 1.14 2.29
N GLU A 55 -18.50 1.24 1.41
CA GLU A 55 -19.79 0.54 1.50
C GLU A 55 -19.82 -0.77 0.70
N GLY A 56 -18.72 -1.06 -0.01
CA GLY A 56 -18.57 -2.25 -0.83
C GLY A 56 -18.30 -3.51 -0.03
N LYS A 57 -18.05 -4.62 -0.75
CA LYS A 57 -17.71 -5.91 -0.13
C LYS A 57 -16.36 -5.84 0.60
N LYS A 58 -16.17 -6.68 1.63
CA LYS A 58 -14.88 -6.79 2.32
C LYS A 58 -13.73 -7.02 1.34
N GLY A 59 -12.70 -6.20 1.43
CA GLY A 59 -11.49 -6.30 0.60
C GLY A 59 -11.66 -5.87 -0.86
N ASN A 60 -12.78 -5.22 -1.21
CA ASN A 60 -12.97 -4.64 -2.54
C ASN A 60 -11.90 -3.56 -2.85
N LYS A 61 -11.72 -3.27 -4.13
CA LYS A 61 -10.72 -2.30 -4.60
C LYS A 61 -11.00 -1.88 -6.03
N ASP A 62 -11.14 -0.58 -6.24
CA ASP A 62 -11.21 0.09 -7.53
C ASP A 62 -9.84 0.72 -7.86
N TYR A 63 -9.65 1.06 -9.14
CA TYR A 63 -8.38 1.55 -9.68
C TYR A 63 -8.60 2.81 -10.51
N PHE A 64 -7.80 3.85 -10.26
CA PHE A 64 -7.87 5.13 -10.96
C PHE A 64 -6.47 5.68 -11.21
N GLY A 65 -6.33 6.67 -12.12
CA GLY A 65 -5.03 7.22 -12.49
C GLY A 65 -4.10 6.18 -13.13
N LEU A 66 -4.65 5.20 -13.86
CA LEU A 66 -3.87 4.12 -14.49
C LEU A 66 -2.88 4.64 -15.55
N ASP A 67 -3.19 5.78 -16.14
CA ASP A 67 -2.35 6.54 -17.08
C ASP A 67 -1.46 7.59 -16.38
N ASN A 68 -1.41 7.57 -15.05
CA ASN A 68 -0.79 8.57 -14.17
C ASN A 68 -1.42 9.97 -14.28
N ASN A 69 -2.66 10.08 -14.79
CA ASN A 69 -3.40 11.33 -14.80
C ASN A 69 -4.30 11.42 -13.55
N TYR A 70 -4.05 12.44 -12.73
CA TYR A 70 -4.79 12.70 -11.50
C TYR A 70 -5.70 13.93 -11.58
N ALA A 71 -5.90 14.49 -12.77
CA ALA A 71 -6.89 15.54 -12.99
C ALA A 71 -8.26 15.08 -12.48
N ASP A 72 -8.91 15.92 -11.68
CA ASP A 72 -10.22 15.67 -11.05
C ASP A 72 -10.28 14.45 -10.10
N ILE A 73 -9.16 13.78 -9.80
CA ILE A 73 -9.11 12.68 -8.83
C ILE A 73 -9.00 13.25 -7.41
N VAL A 74 -10.16 13.58 -6.84
CA VAL A 74 -10.29 14.14 -5.49
C VAL A 74 -11.62 13.72 -4.85
N ASN A 75 -11.58 13.32 -3.58
CA ASN A 75 -12.78 13.11 -2.77
C ASN A 75 -12.47 13.24 -1.27
N GLU A 76 -13.46 13.03 -0.42
CA GLU A 76 -13.32 13.09 1.05
C GLU A 76 -12.31 12.10 1.65
N ASN A 77 -11.85 11.11 0.89
CA ASN A 77 -10.91 10.09 1.33
C ASN A 77 -9.51 10.25 0.70
N PHE A 78 -9.38 10.96 -0.42
CA PHE A 78 -8.13 11.21 -1.13
C PHE A 78 -8.12 12.64 -1.64
N TYR A 79 -7.39 13.52 -0.94
CA TYR A 79 -7.34 14.95 -1.21
C TYR A 79 -6.10 15.57 -0.58
N VAL A 80 -5.80 16.82 -0.93
CA VAL A 80 -4.84 17.66 -0.20
C VAL A 80 -5.58 18.59 0.75
N ASP A 81 -5.22 18.59 2.03
CA ASP A 81 -5.72 19.60 2.96
C ASP A 81 -5.15 20.96 2.57
N LYS A 82 -6.01 21.96 2.34
CA LYS A 82 -5.56 23.27 1.84
C LYS A 82 -4.78 24.10 2.86
N SER A 83 -4.91 23.80 4.15
CA SER A 83 -4.28 24.56 5.21
C SER A 83 -2.88 24.06 5.55
N THR A 84 -2.68 22.74 5.51
CA THR A 84 -1.38 22.10 5.77
C THR A 84 -0.64 21.70 4.50
N GLU A 85 -1.34 21.70 3.36
CA GLU A 85 -0.89 21.13 2.08
C GLU A 85 -0.55 19.64 2.14
N ALA A 86 -0.94 18.94 3.20
CA ALA A 86 -0.69 17.50 3.33
C ALA A 86 -1.62 16.70 2.40
N LEU A 87 -1.07 15.69 1.72
CA LEU A 87 -1.85 14.68 1.01
C LEU A 87 -2.49 13.74 2.03
N VAL A 88 -3.82 13.72 2.05
CA VAL A 88 -4.64 13.00 3.02
C VAL A 88 -5.18 11.71 2.40
N PHE A 89 -4.99 10.62 3.15
CA PHE A 89 -5.60 9.33 2.87
C PHE A 89 -6.49 8.93 4.04
N LYS A 90 -7.76 8.65 3.74
CA LYS A 90 -8.71 8.09 4.70
C LYS A 90 -9.30 6.79 4.20
N MET A 91 -9.63 5.90 5.13
CA MET A 91 -10.39 4.70 4.83
C MET A 91 -11.04 4.14 6.08
N LYS A 92 -12.32 3.76 5.96
CA LYS A 92 -13.05 3.05 7.01
C LYS A 92 -13.10 1.55 6.78
N ASN A 93 -13.42 0.83 7.85
CA ASN A 93 -13.66 -0.61 7.87
C ASN A 93 -12.42 -1.50 7.66
N ASP A 94 -12.55 -2.74 8.12
CA ASP A 94 -11.49 -3.74 8.17
C ASP A 94 -11.14 -4.30 6.79
N HIS A 95 -9.84 -4.46 6.51
CA HIS A 95 -9.29 -4.94 5.24
C HIS A 95 -9.60 -4.07 3.99
N LEU A 96 -10.10 -2.85 4.17
CA LEU A 96 -10.22 -1.85 3.11
C LEU A 96 -9.00 -0.93 3.09
N ARG A 97 -8.72 -0.34 1.93
CA ARG A 97 -7.50 0.46 1.69
C ARG A 97 -7.75 1.66 0.80
N ASN A 98 -6.86 2.63 0.91
CA ASN A 98 -6.75 3.77 0.03
C ASN A 98 -5.26 4.07 -0.13
N GLU A 99 -4.68 3.67 -1.26
CA GLU A 99 -3.23 3.68 -1.45
C GLU A 99 -2.87 4.10 -2.87
N LEU A 100 -1.83 4.93 -3.00
CA LEU A 100 -1.05 4.98 -4.22
C LEU A 100 -0.23 3.70 -4.35
N ARG A 101 -0.20 3.13 -5.55
CA ARG A 101 0.66 2.01 -5.92
C ARG A 101 1.62 2.49 -7.01
N VAL A 102 2.91 2.54 -6.69
CA VAL A 102 3.94 2.87 -7.68
C VAL A 102 3.92 1.84 -8.80
N GLN A 103 3.82 2.31 -10.04
CA GLN A 103 3.57 1.46 -11.20
C GLN A 103 4.75 0.53 -11.50
N LYS A 104 5.97 1.03 -11.27
CA LYS A 104 7.22 0.30 -11.47
C LYS A 104 7.27 -0.97 -10.61
N ASN A 105 7.39 -2.11 -11.29
CA ASN A 105 7.86 -3.35 -10.68
C ASN A 105 9.37 -3.44 -10.87
N PHE A 106 10.12 -3.60 -9.79
CA PHE A 106 11.57 -3.55 -9.80
C PHE A 106 12.21 -4.76 -9.15
N ARG A 107 13.45 -5.04 -9.55
CA ARG A 107 14.31 -6.01 -8.90
C ARG A 107 14.92 -5.43 -7.63
N THR A 108 15.03 -6.24 -6.60
CA THR A 108 15.57 -5.84 -5.29
C THR A 108 17.02 -6.25 -5.08
N ASP A 109 17.62 -6.98 -6.03
CA ASP A 109 18.88 -7.69 -5.87
C ASP A 109 20.01 -7.20 -6.78
N LEU A 110 19.75 -6.23 -7.65
CA LEU A 110 20.75 -5.66 -8.55
C LEU A 110 21.69 -4.70 -7.77
N PRO A 111 23.01 -4.81 -7.93
CA PRO A 111 23.98 -4.08 -7.11
C PRO A 111 23.98 -2.56 -7.32
N ASN A 112 23.53 -2.12 -8.49
CA ASN A 112 23.57 -0.72 -8.91
C ASN A 112 22.20 -0.10 -9.10
N GLU A 113 21.12 -0.80 -8.72
CA GLU A 113 19.76 -0.28 -8.80
C GLU A 113 19.15 -0.22 -7.41
N PHE A 114 18.79 0.98 -6.98
CA PHE A 114 18.11 1.22 -5.72
C PHE A 114 16.82 1.99 -5.97
N TYR A 115 15.80 1.63 -5.22
CA TYR A 115 14.47 2.20 -5.32
C TYR A 115 14.12 2.76 -3.95
N LYS A 116 13.89 4.07 -3.89
CA LYS A 116 13.60 4.78 -2.64
C LYS A 116 12.17 5.31 -2.65
N LEU A 117 11.46 5.09 -1.55
CA LEU A 117 10.22 5.79 -1.20
C LEU A 117 10.51 6.68 0.02
N SER A 118 10.36 7.99 -0.15
CA SER A 118 10.61 8.98 0.91
C SER A 118 9.28 9.60 1.32
N SER A 119 9.02 9.70 2.62
CA SER A 119 7.76 10.24 3.14
C SER A 119 7.97 11.07 4.40
N SER A 120 7.05 12.00 4.65
CA SER A 120 6.90 12.71 5.93
C SER A 120 5.44 12.57 6.35
N VAL A 121 5.17 11.81 7.41
CA VAL A 121 3.83 11.30 7.73
C VAL A 121 3.39 11.60 9.16
N GLU A 122 2.12 11.93 9.32
CA GLU A 122 1.42 11.93 10.60
C GLU A 122 0.20 10.98 10.50
N ILE A 123 0.01 10.12 11.51
CA ILE A 123 -1.20 9.30 11.63
C ILE A 123 -2.16 9.99 12.58
N ILE A 124 -3.33 10.37 12.09
CA ILE A 124 -4.26 11.24 12.80
C ILE A 124 -5.17 10.42 13.73
N ASN A 125 -5.12 10.73 15.02
CA ASN A 125 -5.98 10.15 16.07
C ASN A 125 -6.14 8.61 16.02
N PRO A 126 -5.08 7.81 15.85
CA PRO A 126 -5.20 6.36 15.61
C PRO A 126 -5.86 5.59 16.77
N GLU A 127 -5.72 6.05 18.01
CA GLU A 127 -6.43 5.48 19.16
C GLU A 127 -7.96 5.64 19.04
N LEU A 128 -8.41 6.79 18.55
CA LEU A 128 -9.83 7.04 18.30
C LEU A 128 -10.34 6.16 17.16
N SER A 129 -9.55 6.01 16.08
CA SER A 129 -9.87 5.11 14.97
C SER A 129 -10.12 3.69 15.44
N MET A 130 -9.40 3.21 16.46
CA MET A 130 -9.49 1.84 16.97
C MET A 130 -10.34 1.70 18.24
N LYS A 131 -11.03 2.75 18.67
CA LYS A 131 -11.82 2.74 19.92
C LYS A 131 -12.85 1.61 19.98
N ASN A 132 -13.46 1.27 18.86
CA ASN A 132 -14.48 0.22 18.74
C ASN A 132 -13.96 -1.04 18.02
N SER A 133 -12.64 -1.15 17.82
CA SER A 133 -12.03 -2.31 17.15
C SER A 133 -12.05 -3.53 18.07
N ASP A 134 -12.49 -4.66 17.52
CA ASP A 134 -12.39 -6.01 18.09
C ASP A 134 -11.31 -6.86 17.39
N SER A 135 -10.51 -6.26 16.51
CA SER A 135 -9.38 -6.91 15.87
C SER A 135 -8.31 -7.27 16.89
N LYS A 136 -7.60 -8.39 16.65
CA LYS A 136 -6.40 -8.75 17.42
C LYS A 136 -5.13 -8.11 16.85
N GLN A 137 -5.23 -7.49 15.68
CA GLN A 137 -4.08 -6.93 14.96
C GLN A 137 -3.91 -5.45 15.26
N ASP A 138 -4.98 -4.66 15.16
CA ASP A 138 -5.01 -3.22 15.50
C ASP A 138 -3.81 -2.44 14.95
N GLU A 139 -3.70 -2.48 13.63
CA GLU A 139 -2.66 -1.81 12.84
C GLU A 139 -3.28 -0.93 11.75
N ILE A 140 -2.66 0.22 11.50
CA ILE A 140 -2.82 1.00 10.28
C ILE A 140 -1.52 0.85 9.50
N THR A 141 -1.55 0.15 8.37
CA THR A 141 -0.40 0.10 7.45
C THR A 141 -0.43 1.33 6.55
N PHE A 142 0.68 2.06 6.46
CA PHE A 142 0.73 3.31 5.69
C PHE A 142 1.87 3.39 4.65
N LEU A 143 2.89 2.53 4.76
CA LEU A 143 3.89 2.30 3.70
C LEU A 143 4.09 0.80 3.49
N GLN A 144 4.26 0.36 2.26
CA GLN A 144 4.54 -1.05 1.94
C GLN A 144 5.54 -1.21 0.81
N LEU A 145 6.32 -2.29 0.89
CA LEU A 145 7.02 -2.88 -0.24
C LEU A 145 6.41 -4.26 -0.49
N HIS A 146 5.65 -4.38 -1.58
CA HIS A 146 4.97 -5.62 -1.95
C HIS A 146 5.65 -6.26 -3.16
N ASN A 147 5.37 -7.54 -3.42
CA ASN A 147 5.77 -8.20 -4.67
C ASN A 147 4.63 -8.25 -5.69
N LYS A 148 4.97 -8.18 -6.96
CA LYS A 148 4.10 -8.51 -8.09
C LYS A 148 4.14 -10.00 -8.39
N GLY A 149 5.33 -10.60 -8.38
CA GLY A 149 5.58 -12.01 -8.71
C GLY A 149 6.92 -12.16 -9.41
N LEU A 150 7.08 -13.21 -10.20
CA LEU A 150 8.28 -13.45 -11.02
C LEU A 150 8.36 -12.51 -12.24
N ASP A 151 7.23 -11.94 -12.64
CA ASP A 151 7.09 -11.08 -13.81
C ASP A 151 6.00 -10.00 -13.58
N ASP A 152 5.86 -9.09 -14.55
CA ASP A 152 4.86 -8.01 -14.53
C ASP A 152 3.41 -8.49 -14.65
N GLN A 153 3.18 -9.75 -15.06
CA GLN A 153 1.86 -10.37 -15.08
C GLN A 153 1.45 -10.87 -13.69
N GLY A 154 2.40 -11.01 -12.78
CA GLY A 154 2.19 -11.49 -11.42
C GLY A 154 2.22 -13.00 -11.30
N THR A 155 2.91 -13.68 -12.22
CA THR A 155 3.14 -15.13 -12.15
C THR A 155 3.79 -15.49 -10.82
N HIS A 156 3.23 -16.48 -10.11
CA HIS A 156 3.70 -16.91 -8.79
C HIS A 156 3.81 -15.78 -7.74
N ASN A 157 2.86 -14.83 -7.74
CA ASN A 157 2.73 -13.85 -6.67
C ASN A 157 2.74 -14.51 -5.27
N VAL A 158 3.49 -13.91 -4.34
CA VAL A 158 3.42 -14.25 -2.92
C VAL A 158 2.39 -13.31 -2.26
N PRO A 159 1.32 -13.81 -1.63
CA PRO A 159 0.25 -12.96 -1.08
C PRO A 159 0.62 -12.30 0.27
N HIS A 160 1.89 -11.92 0.40
CA HIS A 160 2.49 -11.27 1.56
C HIS A 160 3.45 -10.17 1.07
N PRO A 161 3.37 -8.94 1.60
CA PRO A 161 4.37 -7.93 1.33
C PRO A 161 5.73 -8.33 1.93
N LEU A 162 6.81 -7.81 1.35
CA LEU A 162 8.13 -7.88 1.96
C LEU A 162 8.17 -7.02 3.22
N LEU A 163 7.62 -5.80 3.16
CA LEU A 163 7.59 -4.84 4.25
C LEU A 163 6.20 -4.21 4.39
N ARG A 164 5.77 -4.02 5.64
CA ARG A 164 4.76 -3.04 6.03
C ARG A 164 5.32 -2.14 7.12
N ILE A 165 5.20 -0.83 6.95
CA ILE A 165 5.34 0.13 8.05
C ILE A 165 3.94 0.41 8.59
N VAL A 166 3.78 0.22 9.89
CA VAL A 166 2.49 0.31 10.56
C VAL A 166 2.56 1.22 11.77
N TRP A 167 1.47 1.91 12.07
CA TRP A 167 1.17 2.31 13.46
C TRP A 167 0.43 1.15 14.12
N LYS A 168 0.83 0.79 15.34
CA LYS A 168 0.24 -0.35 16.06
C LYS A 168 -0.19 0.06 17.47
N ARG A 169 -1.44 -0.27 17.82
CA ARG A 169 -2.03 0.10 19.12
C ARG A 169 -1.26 -0.50 20.29
N ASP A 170 -1.00 -1.80 20.25
CA ASP A 170 -0.18 -2.52 21.22
C ASP A 170 0.63 -3.61 20.53
N ASN A 171 1.92 -3.70 20.87
CA ASN A 171 2.78 -4.81 20.48
C ASN A 171 3.50 -5.36 21.71
N ASN A 172 2.90 -6.36 22.36
CA ASN A 172 3.43 -6.99 23.57
C ASN A 172 3.71 -5.95 24.69
N GLY A 173 2.78 -5.02 24.90
CA GLY A 173 2.89 -3.97 25.92
C GLY A 173 3.56 -2.67 25.45
N VAL A 174 4.10 -2.62 24.23
CA VAL A 174 4.61 -1.38 23.62
C VAL A 174 3.51 -0.72 22.79
N GLN A 175 3.02 0.43 23.24
CA GLN A 175 1.78 1.03 22.71
C GLN A 175 2.03 2.22 21.78
N GLY A 176 1.27 2.27 20.68
CA GLY A 176 1.24 3.40 19.74
C GLY A 176 2.61 3.75 19.14
N HIS A 177 3.41 2.73 18.82
CA HIS A 177 4.69 2.86 18.12
C HIS A 177 4.52 2.61 16.62
N TYR A 178 5.47 3.12 15.84
CA TYR A 178 5.67 2.67 14.48
C TYR A 178 6.48 1.37 14.45
N TRP A 179 6.13 0.46 13.56
CA TRP A 179 6.80 -0.83 13.41
C TRP A 179 7.06 -1.15 11.94
N ALA A 180 8.25 -1.67 11.65
CA ALA A 180 8.53 -2.36 10.40
C ALA A 180 8.27 -3.86 10.56
N ILE A 181 7.27 -4.38 9.86
CA ILE A 181 6.94 -5.80 9.81
C ILE A 181 7.50 -6.37 8.50
N VAL A 182 8.59 -7.14 8.61
CA VAL A 182 9.36 -7.65 7.48
C VAL A 182 9.16 -9.15 7.32
N LYS A 183 8.73 -9.59 6.14
CA LYS A 183 8.63 -11.01 5.79
C LYS A 183 10.03 -11.58 5.56
N ASN A 184 10.42 -12.62 6.31
CA ASN A 184 11.78 -13.18 6.33
C ASN A 184 12.04 -14.32 5.32
N ASN A 185 11.06 -14.69 4.51
CA ASN A 185 11.21 -15.74 3.50
C ASN A 185 10.20 -15.53 2.36
N ALA A 186 10.46 -16.10 1.18
CA ALA A 186 9.55 -16.02 0.04
C ALA A 186 8.45 -17.09 0.03
N VAL A 187 8.13 -17.71 1.18
CA VAL A 187 7.15 -18.82 1.24
C VAL A 187 5.73 -18.27 1.33
N ILE A 188 4.85 -18.82 0.50
CA ILE A 188 3.39 -18.62 0.59
C ILE A 188 2.86 -19.35 1.82
N CYS A 189 2.30 -18.63 2.79
CA CYS A 189 1.87 -19.20 4.08
C CYS A 189 0.36 -19.13 4.31
N LYS A 190 -0.42 -18.69 3.32
CA LYS A 190 -1.89 -18.61 3.38
C LYS A 190 -2.54 -18.86 2.02
N GLY A 191 -3.86 -19.00 2.02
CA GLY A 191 -4.65 -19.18 0.81
C GLY A 191 -4.46 -20.55 0.16
N LEU A 192 -5.03 -20.72 -1.04
CA LEU A 192 -5.04 -21.99 -1.77
C LEU A 192 -3.62 -22.55 -2.00
N PHE A 193 -2.68 -21.69 -2.40
CA PHE A 193 -1.30 -22.08 -2.70
C PHE A 193 -0.43 -22.28 -1.44
N GLY A 194 -0.89 -21.85 -0.26
CA GLY A 194 -0.19 -22.03 1.01
C GLY A 194 -0.61 -23.27 1.81
N GLN A 195 -1.56 -24.09 1.32
CA GLN A 195 -2.09 -25.21 2.09
C GLN A 195 -1.03 -26.23 2.52
N LYS A 196 0.02 -26.44 1.70
CA LYS A 196 1.10 -27.39 1.99
C LYS A 196 2.17 -26.84 2.95
N THR A 197 2.16 -25.54 3.23
CA THR A 197 3.22 -24.82 3.94
C THR A 197 2.74 -24.10 5.18
N LYS A 198 1.45 -23.72 5.26
CA LYS A 198 0.87 -22.92 6.36
C LYS A 198 1.14 -23.46 7.77
N ASP A 199 1.21 -24.78 7.93
CA ASP A 199 1.41 -25.44 9.22
C ASP A 199 2.88 -25.80 9.50
N LYS A 200 3.80 -25.47 8.57
CA LYS A 200 5.24 -25.71 8.72
C LYS A 200 5.91 -24.58 9.50
N GLU A 201 7.05 -24.89 10.13
CA GLU A 201 7.83 -23.95 10.95
C GLU A 201 8.09 -22.61 10.24
N MET A 202 8.47 -22.67 8.96
CA MET A 202 8.74 -21.48 8.11
C MET A 202 7.57 -20.50 7.96
N CYS A 203 6.35 -20.93 8.32
CA CYS A 203 5.13 -20.13 8.27
C CYS A 203 4.59 -19.69 9.63
N ARG A 204 5.22 -20.10 10.75
CA ARG A 204 4.91 -19.55 12.06
C ARG A 204 5.23 -18.06 12.11
N SER A 205 4.38 -17.27 12.76
CA SER A 205 4.47 -15.80 12.72
C SER A 205 5.86 -15.26 13.12
N ASN A 206 6.44 -15.80 14.19
CA ASN A 206 7.75 -15.43 14.72
C ASN A 206 8.96 -15.90 13.87
N VAL A 207 8.74 -16.76 12.87
CA VAL A 207 9.76 -17.21 11.91
C VAL A 207 9.58 -16.50 10.58
N ALA A 208 8.35 -16.48 10.09
CA ALA A 208 7.95 -15.87 8.83
C ALA A 208 8.15 -14.35 8.83
N TYR A 209 8.09 -13.69 9.98
CA TYR A 209 8.21 -12.24 10.10
C TYR A 209 9.17 -11.82 11.21
N SER A 210 9.89 -10.73 10.97
CA SER A 210 10.57 -9.93 11.99
C SER A 210 9.83 -8.62 12.17
N GLN A 211 9.80 -8.11 13.40
CA GLN A 211 9.23 -6.81 13.73
C GLN A 211 10.31 -5.94 14.34
N PHE A 212 10.46 -4.73 13.82
CA PHE A 212 11.45 -3.76 14.29
C PHE A 212 10.72 -2.50 14.77
N ASP A 213 11.00 -2.10 16.01
CA ASP A 213 10.46 -0.87 16.58
C ASP A 213 11.14 0.32 15.89
N LEU A 214 10.33 1.22 15.33
CA LEU A 214 10.79 2.43 14.66
C LEU A 214 10.69 3.65 15.57
N GLY A 215 10.14 3.49 16.77
CA GLY A 215 9.95 4.53 17.76
C GLY A 215 8.48 4.86 18.02
N LYS A 216 8.25 5.59 19.11
CA LYS A 216 6.94 6.10 19.49
C LYS A 216 6.46 7.09 18.42
N ALA A 217 5.23 6.92 17.94
CA ALA A 217 4.63 7.89 17.03
C ALA A 217 4.38 9.21 17.80
N PRO A 218 4.88 10.35 17.31
CA PRO A 218 4.59 11.63 17.93
C PRO A 218 3.12 12.04 17.68
N THR A 219 2.64 13.04 18.42
CA THR A 219 1.29 13.59 18.26
C THR A 219 1.40 15.02 17.74
N GLY A 220 0.75 15.36 16.63
CA GLY A 220 0.81 16.70 16.04
C GLY A 220 2.11 16.99 15.29
N GLU A 221 2.92 15.98 15.00
CA GLU A 221 4.20 16.14 14.31
C GLU A 221 4.35 15.08 13.20
N PHE A 222 4.95 15.48 12.09
CA PHE A 222 5.31 14.57 11.02
C PHE A 222 6.59 13.80 11.37
N THR A 223 6.65 12.54 10.94
CA THR A 223 7.86 11.71 11.02
C THR A 223 8.37 11.42 9.61
N ASP A 224 9.65 11.69 9.37
CA ASP A 224 10.30 11.36 8.11
C ASP A 224 10.66 9.88 8.08
N ILE A 225 10.20 9.17 7.06
CA ILE A 225 10.48 7.75 6.86
C ILE A 225 10.91 7.52 5.42
N ASP A 226 12.12 6.99 5.28
CA ASP A 226 12.74 6.62 4.01
C ASP A 226 12.88 5.10 3.93
N ILE A 227 12.35 4.49 2.87
CA ILE A 227 12.50 3.06 2.58
C ILE A 227 13.34 2.91 1.31
N THR A 228 14.46 2.21 1.41
CA THR A 228 15.33 1.91 0.26
C THR A 228 15.44 0.40 0.06
N ALA A 229 15.20 -0.05 -1.18
CA ALA A 229 15.38 -1.45 -1.58
C ALA A 229 16.27 -1.54 -2.82
N GLY A 230 17.26 -2.43 -2.79
CA GLY A 230 18.24 -2.59 -3.87
C GLY A 230 19.47 -3.32 -3.37
N ASN A 231 20.28 -3.88 -4.27
CA ASN A 231 21.49 -4.63 -3.90
C ASN A 231 21.26 -5.69 -2.80
N LYS A 232 20.10 -6.36 -2.81
CA LYS A 232 19.68 -7.37 -1.82
C LYS A 232 19.52 -6.82 -0.41
N ILE A 233 19.43 -5.51 -0.24
CA ILE A 233 19.25 -4.84 1.04
C ILE A 233 17.89 -4.15 1.08
N LEU A 234 17.21 -4.31 2.21
CA LEU A 234 16.13 -3.43 2.66
C LEU A 234 16.67 -2.53 3.77
N ALA A 235 16.62 -1.22 3.56
CA ALA A 235 17.00 -0.22 4.54
C ALA A 235 15.82 0.70 4.88
N ILE A 236 15.71 1.08 6.16
CA ILE A 236 14.75 2.06 6.65
C ILE A 236 15.48 3.09 7.52
N ASP A 237 15.33 4.36 7.14
CA ASP A 237 15.79 5.50 7.92
C ASP A 237 14.55 6.24 8.48
N VAL A 238 14.59 6.63 9.75
CA VAL A 238 13.53 7.38 10.45
C VAL A 238 14.13 8.66 10.99
N ASN A 239 13.62 9.81 10.59
CA ASN A 239 14.18 11.14 10.90
C ASN A 239 15.70 11.21 10.59
N GLY A 240 16.11 10.59 9.47
CA GLY A 240 17.51 10.51 9.03
C GLY A 240 18.38 9.48 9.75
N GLU A 241 17.88 8.75 10.74
CA GLU A 241 18.61 7.71 11.46
C GLU A 241 18.28 6.31 10.93
N ARG A 242 19.31 5.52 10.60
CA ARG A 242 19.15 4.13 10.15
C ARG A 242 18.58 3.24 11.26
N LYS A 243 17.32 2.84 11.14
CA LYS A 243 16.64 1.92 12.07
C LYS A 243 16.72 0.46 11.64
N LEU A 244 16.79 0.20 10.33
CA LEU A 244 16.87 -1.16 9.79
C LEU A 244 17.82 -1.21 8.59
N GLU A 245 18.71 -2.19 8.57
CA GLU A 245 19.38 -2.66 7.35
C GLU A 245 19.34 -4.20 7.36
N LYS A 246 18.76 -4.81 6.32
CA LYS A 246 18.51 -6.25 6.30
C LYS A 246 18.77 -6.86 4.94
N ASP A 247 19.47 -8.00 4.93
CA ASP A 247 19.59 -8.87 3.77
C ASP A 247 18.22 -9.46 3.37
N ILE A 248 17.89 -9.30 2.10
CA ILE A 248 16.67 -9.78 1.44
C ILE A 248 16.99 -10.63 0.20
N ASP A 249 18.17 -11.28 0.11
CA ASP A 249 18.55 -12.14 -1.02
C ASP A 249 17.54 -13.28 -1.27
N TYR A 250 16.82 -13.72 -0.23
CA TYR A 250 15.73 -14.69 -0.37
C TYR A 250 14.56 -14.18 -1.22
N TRP A 251 14.46 -12.86 -1.43
CA TRP A 251 13.41 -12.17 -2.17
C TRP A 251 13.80 -11.81 -3.60
N ARG A 252 15.05 -12.08 -4.01
CA ARG A 252 15.65 -11.63 -5.29
C ARG A 252 14.86 -11.94 -6.57
N HIS A 253 14.06 -13.00 -6.54
CA HIS A 253 13.30 -13.48 -7.69
C HIS A 253 11.93 -12.81 -7.82
N LEU A 254 11.52 -12.01 -6.84
CA LEU A 254 10.21 -11.37 -6.80
C LEU A 254 10.34 -9.89 -7.15
N LEU A 255 9.82 -9.54 -8.34
CA LEU A 255 9.63 -8.14 -8.70
C LEU A 255 8.75 -7.46 -7.65
N SER A 256 9.18 -6.30 -7.19
CA SER A 256 8.59 -5.59 -6.06
C SER A 256 8.16 -4.18 -6.43
N PHE A 257 7.25 -3.60 -5.66
CA PHE A 257 6.70 -2.26 -5.88
C PHE A 257 6.29 -1.62 -4.55
N TYR A 258 6.29 -0.30 -4.52
CA TYR A 258 5.90 0.48 -3.35
C TYR A 258 4.39 0.76 -3.32
N LYS A 259 3.85 0.88 -2.09
CA LYS A 259 2.52 1.43 -1.83
C LYS A 259 2.57 2.43 -0.68
N VAL A 260 1.74 3.46 -0.74
CA VAL A 260 1.63 4.49 0.30
C VAL A 260 0.19 4.98 0.44
N GLY A 261 -0.27 5.19 1.67
CA GLY A 261 -1.62 5.65 1.99
C GLY A 261 -2.10 5.08 3.31
N VAL A 262 -3.28 4.44 3.33
CA VAL A 262 -3.78 3.69 4.49
C VAL A 262 -4.34 2.33 4.09
N TYR A 263 -4.04 1.30 4.88
CA TYR A 263 -4.64 -0.02 4.79
C TYR A 263 -4.96 -0.53 6.19
N ASN A 264 -6.25 -0.79 6.45
CA ASN A 264 -6.76 -1.09 7.79
C ASN A 264 -6.64 -2.57 8.16
N GLN A 265 -6.12 -2.84 9.35
CA GLN A 265 -6.17 -4.15 10.02
C GLN A 265 -6.88 -4.06 11.39
N PHE A 266 -7.86 -3.16 11.48
CA PHE A 266 -8.73 -2.92 12.63
C PHE A 266 -10.18 -2.80 12.16
N THR A 267 -11.14 -2.96 13.05
CA THR A 267 -12.58 -2.96 12.74
C THR A 267 -13.27 -1.70 13.27
N ASN A 268 -14.46 -1.40 12.72
CA ASN A 268 -15.42 -0.42 13.26
C ASN A 268 -14.87 1.01 13.47
N GLY A 269 -14.02 1.48 12.56
CA GLY A 269 -13.53 2.85 12.57
C GLY A 269 -12.91 3.27 11.23
N GLU A 270 -12.27 4.43 11.25
CA GLU A 270 -11.68 5.09 10.09
C GLU A 270 -10.25 5.52 10.39
N SER A 271 -9.32 5.16 9.51
CA SER A 271 -7.94 5.64 9.57
C SER A 271 -7.79 6.91 8.76
N GLU A 272 -6.83 7.73 9.17
CA GLU A 272 -6.45 8.96 8.49
C GLU A 272 -4.94 9.14 8.61
N ALA A 273 -4.28 9.34 7.47
CA ALA A 273 -2.86 9.64 7.39
C ALA A 273 -2.65 10.89 6.55
N HIS A 274 -1.85 11.81 7.07
CA HIS A 274 -1.45 13.05 6.40
C HIS A 274 0.01 12.91 5.99
N PHE A 275 0.29 13.18 4.72
CA PHE A 275 1.65 13.17 4.20
C PHE A 275 2.03 14.55 3.72
N ASN A 276 3.01 15.19 4.37
CA ASN A 276 3.55 16.47 3.93
C ASN A 276 4.62 16.32 2.82
N LYS A 277 5.11 15.09 2.64
CA LYS A 277 6.09 14.73 1.62
C LYS A 277 5.81 13.31 1.13
N LEU A 278 5.83 13.10 -0.18
CA LEU A 278 5.84 11.78 -0.82
C LEU A 278 6.64 11.81 -2.12
N GLU A 279 7.74 11.06 -2.15
CA GLU A 279 8.65 11.00 -3.31
C GLU A 279 9.06 9.56 -3.60
N TYR A 280 9.08 9.21 -4.87
CA TYR A 280 9.65 7.99 -5.41
C TYR A 280 10.88 8.31 -6.26
N THR A 281 11.98 7.59 -6.01
CA THR A 281 13.24 7.77 -6.74
C THR A 281 13.82 6.45 -7.17
N GLU A 282 14.17 6.35 -8.46
CA GLU A 282 15.04 5.30 -9.00
C GLU A 282 16.49 5.81 -9.02
N ILE A 283 17.39 5.14 -8.31
CA ILE A 283 18.81 5.48 -8.23
C ILE A 283 19.58 4.39 -8.97
N LYS A 284 20.18 4.76 -10.11
CA LYS A 284 21.07 3.90 -10.89
C LYS A 284 22.51 4.40 -10.76
N LYS A 285 23.41 3.53 -10.34
CA LYS A 285 24.85 3.83 -10.17
C LYS A 285 25.71 3.24 -11.27
#